data_AF-A0A7X5IFR7-F1
#
_entry.id   AF-A0A7X5IFR7-F1
#
_cell.length_a   1.000
_cell.length_b   1.000
_cell.length_c   1.000
_cell.angle_alpha   90.00
_cell.angle_beta   90.00
_cell.angle_gamma   90.00
#
_symmetry.space_group_name_H-M   'P 1'
#
loop_
_entity.id
_entity.type
_entity.pdbx_description
1 polymer ?
#
loop_
_entity_poly.entity_id
_entity_poly.type
_entity_poly.pdbx_seq_one_letter_code
_entity_poly.pdbx_strand_id
1 'polypeptide(L)'
;DTSIGFVAGNDGRRQAQNAAEDAMEEGIESTLKKEVKNTTKNLSQENVVEELKNVYTSIKNSPNYPEGFQPRKNGTTKNTVKNKELLTKL
;
A
#
# COMPACT_ATOMS: atom_id res chain seq x y z
N ASP A 1 -35.75 55.68 34.76
CA ASP A 1 -34.71 54.63 34.71
C ASP A 1 -34.78 53.86 33.41
N THR A 2 -33.72 53.95 32.60
CA THR A 2 -33.56 53.11 31.40
C THR A 2 -32.32 52.24 31.63
N SER A 3 -32.55 50.96 31.93
CA SER A 3 -31.48 49.99 32.16
C SER A 3 -30.95 49.48 30.82
N ILE A 4 -29.64 49.63 30.57
CA ILE A 4 -28.97 49.08 29.38
C ILE A 4 -28.37 47.73 29.78
N GLY A 5 -29.03 46.64 29.37
CA GLY A 5 -28.51 45.29 29.54
C GLY A 5 -27.51 44.93 28.44
N PHE A 6 -26.31 44.51 28.81
CA PHE A 6 -25.36 43.88 27.88
C PHE A 6 -25.75 42.41 27.69
N VAL A 7 -26.11 42.02 26.46
CA VAL A 7 -26.34 40.61 26.10
C VAL A 7 -24.98 39.97 25.86
N ALA A 8 -24.60 38.99 26.69
CA ALA A 8 -23.39 38.20 26.49
C ALA A 8 -23.51 37.41 25.18
N GLY A 9 -22.57 37.66 24.25
CA GLY A 9 -22.53 37.06 22.92
C GLY A 9 -22.44 35.54 22.96
N ASN A 10 -23.19 34.88 22.09
CA ASN A 10 -23.36 33.43 21.98
C ASN A 10 -22.14 32.72 21.32
N ASP A 11 -20.94 33.30 21.46
CA ASP A 11 -19.77 33.06 20.61
C ASP A 11 -19.08 31.70 20.88
N GLY A 12 -19.31 31.11 22.05
CA GLY A 12 -18.74 29.79 22.40
C GLY A 12 -19.35 28.62 21.61
N ARG A 13 -20.62 28.73 21.20
CA ARG A 13 -21.32 27.66 20.46
C ARG A 13 -20.81 27.52 19.02
N ARG A 14 -20.37 28.63 18.41
CA ARG A 14 -19.84 28.67 17.04
C ARG A 14 -18.42 28.11 16.96
N GLN A 15 -17.60 28.31 17.99
CA GLN A 15 -16.21 27.79 18.02
C GLN A 15 -16.17 26.25 18.12
N ALA A 16 -17.06 25.66 18.92
CA ALA A 16 -17.12 24.20 19.07
C ALA A 16 -17.66 23.48 17.82
N GLN A 17 -18.53 24.15 17.04
CA GLN A 17 -19.07 23.60 15.80
C GLN A 17 -18.00 23.55 14.70
N ASN A 18 -17.22 24.61 14.54
CA ASN A 18 -16.15 24.66 13.54
C ASN A 18 -15.04 23.62 13.80
N ALA A 19 -14.64 23.43 15.07
CA ALA A 19 -13.62 22.43 15.42
C ALA A 19 -14.08 20.98 15.21
N ALA A 20 -15.39 20.70 15.36
CA ALA A 20 -15.96 19.39 15.08
C ALA A 20 -16.07 19.13 13.57
N GLU A 21 -16.35 20.17 12.79
CA GLU A 21 -16.42 20.10 11.32
C GLU A 21 -15.04 19.82 10.71
N ASP A 22 -13.99 20.54 11.13
CA ASP A 22 -12.60 20.32 10.68
C ASP A 22 -12.10 18.89 11.02
N ALA A 23 -12.38 18.40 12.23
CA ALA A 23 -11.95 17.07 12.65
C ALA A 23 -12.67 15.94 11.89
N MET A 24 -13.92 16.15 11.48
CA MET A 24 -14.66 15.19 10.65
C MET A 24 -14.17 15.20 9.20
N GLU A 25 -13.82 16.36 8.65
CA GLU A 25 -13.28 16.48 7.29
C GLU A 25 -11.90 15.81 7.17
N GLU A 26 -11.00 16.03 8.13
CA GLU A 26 -9.69 15.34 8.17
C GLU A 26 -9.83 13.81 8.29
N GLY A 27 -10.81 13.35 9.08
CA GLY A 27 -11.13 11.94 9.23
C GLY A 27 -11.58 11.29 7.91
N ILE A 28 -12.45 11.96 7.16
CA ILE A 28 -12.96 11.49 5.86
C ILE A 28 -11.86 11.52 4.79
N GLU A 29 -11.03 12.56 4.76
CA GLU A 29 -9.93 12.64 3.79
C GLU A 29 -8.89 11.53 4.02
N SER A 30 -8.61 11.20 5.29
CA SER A 30 -7.67 10.14 5.65
C SER A 30 -8.14 8.73 5.21
N THR A 31 -9.44 8.45 5.32
CA THR A 31 -10.03 7.17 4.91
C THR A 31 -10.09 7.06 3.38
N LEU A 32 -10.51 8.13 2.69
CA LEU A 32 -10.51 8.19 1.23
C LEU A 32 -9.11 8.05 0.64
N LYS A 33 -8.10 8.74 1.18
CA LYS A 33 -6.69 8.60 0.75
C LYS A 33 -6.18 7.17 0.88
N LYS A 34 -6.60 6.46 1.94
CA LYS A 34 -6.23 5.05 2.16
C LYS A 34 -6.89 4.10 1.15
N GLU A 35 -8.16 4.32 0.83
CA GLU A 35 -8.90 3.52 -0.15
C GLU A 35 -8.40 3.75 -1.59
N VAL A 36 -8.21 5.02 -2.00
CA VAL A 36 -7.65 5.39 -3.32
C VAL A 36 -6.24 4.81 -3.52
N LYS A 37 -5.39 4.83 -2.50
CA LYS A 37 -4.04 4.24 -2.59
C LYS A 37 -4.08 2.72 -2.81
N ASN A 38 -5.09 2.03 -2.30
CA ASN A 38 -5.23 0.59 -2.47
C ASN A 38 -5.83 0.24 -3.83
N THR A 39 -6.80 0.97 -4.34
CA THR A 39 -7.37 0.74 -5.68
C THR A 39 -6.36 1.00 -6.79
N THR A 40 -5.58 2.09 -6.71
CA THR A 40 -4.52 2.40 -7.70
C THR A 40 -3.38 1.38 -7.70
N LYS A 41 -3.06 0.77 -6.55
CA LYS A 41 -2.08 -0.33 -6.48
C LYS A 41 -2.55 -1.57 -7.22
N ASN A 42 -3.82 -1.96 -7.04
CA ASN A 42 -4.35 -3.17 -7.69
C ASN A 42 -4.52 -2.97 -9.21
N LEU A 43 -4.99 -1.80 -9.64
CA LEU A 43 -5.23 -1.50 -11.06
C LEU A 43 -3.94 -1.42 -11.90
N SER A 44 -2.81 -1.04 -11.28
CA SER A 44 -1.50 -1.01 -11.97
C SER A 44 -0.79 -2.37 -11.94
N GLN A 45 -0.99 -3.18 -10.90
CA GLN A 45 -0.29 -4.46 -10.76
C GLN A 45 -0.80 -5.54 -11.73
N GLU A 46 -2.11 -5.63 -11.95
CA GLU A 46 -2.69 -6.65 -12.85
C GLU A 46 -2.26 -6.44 -14.30
N ASN A 47 -2.37 -5.21 -14.80
CA ASN A 47 -1.95 -4.83 -16.16
C ASN A 47 -0.45 -5.08 -16.37
N VAL A 48 0.39 -4.72 -15.40
CA VAL A 48 1.85 -4.97 -15.47
C VAL A 48 2.16 -6.46 -15.49
N VAL A 49 1.43 -7.29 -14.73
CA VAL A 49 1.63 -8.75 -14.73
C VAL A 49 1.26 -9.35 -16.09
N GLU A 50 0.19 -8.88 -16.73
CA GLU A 50 -0.19 -9.34 -18.06
C GLU A 50 0.81 -8.92 -19.14
N GLU A 51 1.28 -7.67 -19.12
CA GLU A 51 2.32 -7.20 -20.03
C GLU A 51 3.61 -8.02 -19.88
N LEU A 52 4.06 -8.27 -18.63
CA LEU A 52 5.24 -9.08 -18.37
C LEU A 52 5.09 -10.53 -18.86
N LYS A 53 3.90 -11.13 -18.72
CA LYS A 53 3.61 -12.47 -19.27
C LYS A 53 3.70 -12.47 -20.80
N ASN A 54 3.17 -11.44 -21.45
CA ASN A 54 3.19 -11.31 -22.91
C ASN A 54 4.62 -11.15 -23.43
N VAL A 55 5.42 -10.26 -22.81
CA VAL A 55 6.84 -10.06 -23.14
C VAL A 55 7.65 -11.33 -22.91
N TYR A 56 7.44 -12.02 -21.79
CA TYR A 56 8.13 -13.28 -21.52
C TYR A 56 7.84 -14.34 -22.61
N THR A 57 6.57 -14.46 -23.01
CA THR A 57 6.14 -15.42 -24.01
C THR A 57 6.69 -15.08 -25.40
N SER A 58 6.74 -13.80 -25.77
CA SER A 58 7.30 -13.37 -27.06
C SER A 58 8.80 -13.64 -27.16
N ILE A 59 9.56 -13.42 -26.08
CA ILE A 59 10.99 -13.75 -26.02
C ILE A 59 11.18 -15.27 -26.17
N LYS A 60 10.40 -16.07 -25.44
CA LYS A 60 10.52 -17.53 -25.45
C LYS A 60 10.18 -18.16 -26.80
N ASN A 61 9.23 -17.57 -27.53
CA ASN A 61 8.80 -18.05 -28.85
C ASN A 61 9.62 -17.46 -30.01
N SER A 62 10.62 -16.62 -29.71
CA SER A 62 11.49 -16.03 -30.73
C SER A 62 12.23 -17.14 -31.51
N PRO A 63 12.37 -17.03 -32.84
CA PRO A 63 13.11 -18.01 -33.65
C PRO A 63 14.60 -18.11 -33.26
N ASN A 64 15.13 -17.10 -32.57
CA ASN A 64 16.50 -17.08 -32.07
C ASN A 64 16.58 -17.32 -30.55
N TYR A 65 15.58 -17.97 -29.96
CA TYR A 65 15.64 -18.35 -28.56
C TYR A 65 16.66 -19.48 -28.35
N PRO A 66 17.62 -19.33 -27.42
CA PRO A 66 18.71 -20.29 -27.27
C PRO A 66 18.19 -21.69 -26.89
N GLU A 67 18.54 -22.68 -27.70
CA GLU A 67 18.25 -24.09 -27.40
C GLU A 67 18.96 -24.51 -26.10
N GLY A 68 18.22 -25.25 -25.25
CA GLY A 68 18.75 -25.70 -23.96
C GLY A 68 18.85 -24.62 -22.89
N PHE A 69 18.32 -23.41 -23.11
CA PHE A 69 18.25 -22.39 -22.06
C PHE A 69 17.46 -22.91 -20.85
N GLN A 70 18.15 -23.05 -19.73
CA GLN A 70 17.53 -23.37 -18.45
C GLN A 70 17.40 -22.09 -17.63
N PRO A 71 16.21 -21.78 -17.08
CA PRO A 71 16.09 -20.68 -16.13
C PRO A 71 17.05 -20.92 -14.97
N ARG A 72 17.63 -19.85 -14.43
CA ARG A 72 18.52 -19.96 -13.26
C ARG A 72 17.76 -20.70 -12.16
N LYS A 73 18.25 -21.89 -11.82
CA LYS A 73 17.79 -22.58 -10.61
C LYS A 73 18.23 -21.70 -9.45
N ASN A 74 17.27 -21.36 -8.58
CA ASN A 74 17.55 -20.87 -7.23
C ASN A 74 18.74 -21.68 -6.68
N GLY A 75 19.83 -21.00 -6.31
CA GLY A 75 21.09 -21.62 -5.90
C GLY A 75 21.03 -22.36 -4.56
N THR A 76 19.84 -22.59 -3.99
CA THR A 76 19.71 -23.39 -2.77
C THR A 76 19.78 -24.88 -3.08
N THR A 77 20.76 -25.54 -2.48
CA THR A 77 20.87 -27.00 -2.46
C THR A 77 20.34 -27.50 -1.13
N LYS A 78 19.40 -28.46 -1.15
CA LYS A 78 18.94 -29.13 0.08
C LYS A 78 20.07 -30.01 0.60
N ASN A 79 20.57 -29.72 1.79
CA ASN A 79 21.56 -30.53 2.48
C ASN A 79 20.94 -31.17 3.74
N THR A 80 21.13 -32.48 3.91
CA THR A 80 20.72 -33.18 5.13
C THR A 80 21.85 -33.11 6.15
N VAL A 81 21.67 -32.29 7.20
CA VAL A 81 22.65 -32.18 8.28
C VAL A 81 22.41 -33.30 9.29
N LYS A 82 23.35 -34.25 9.38
CA LYS A 82 23.29 -35.36 10.33
C LYS A 82 23.61 -34.92 11.77
N ASN A 83 24.45 -33.91 11.94
CA ASN A 83 24.85 -33.41 13.26
C ASN A 83 24.35 -31.96 13.46
N LYS A 84 23.15 -31.84 14.04
CA LYS A 84 22.49 -30.54 14.25
C LYS A 84 23.13 -29.70 15.36
N GLU A 85 23.83 -30.32 16.30
CA GLU A 85 24.40 -29.65 17.48
C GLU A 85 25.54 -28.68 17.12
N LEU A 86 26.23 -28.93 16.00
CA LEU A 86 27.29 -28.06 15.50
C LEU A 86 26.77 -26.75 14.90
N LEU A 87 25.50 -26.71 14.48
CA LEU A 87 24.88 -25.51 13.90
C LEU A 87 24.41 -24.52 14.97
N THR A 88 24.05 -25.01 16.16
CA THR A 88 23.54 -24.17 17.26
C THR A 88 24.64 -23.43 18.02
N LYS A 89 25.92 -23.60 17.64
CA LYS A 89 27.08 -23.07 18.34
C LYS A 89 27.78 -21.92 17.59
N LEU A 90 27.21 -21.49 16.46
CA LEU A 90 27.67 -20.36 15.65
C LEU A 90 26.79 -19.14 15.89
#